data_AF-A0A7X8UWG8-F1
#
_entry.id   AF-A0A7X8UWG8-F1
#
_cell.length_a   1.000
_cell.length_b   1.000
_cell.length_c   1.000
_cell.angle_alpha   90.00
_cell.angle_beta   90.00
_cell.angle_gamma   90.00
#
_symmetry.space_group_name_H-M   'P 1'
#
loop_
_entity.id
_entity.type
_entity.pdbx_description
1 polymer ?
#
loop_
_entity_poly.entity_id
_entity_poly.type
_entity_poly.pdbx_seq_one_letter_code
_entity_poly.pdbx_strand_id
1 'polypeptide(L)'
;MSDTTPQLAVRHPSVRTVTGWTIFFMMLLRIAIGWHFFYEGAWKLSQPDWRATPYLLASAGPFRPVFRMMVKDPDGKERLLKNTAAQAHKDHLKERYEAIKKHYKLTNEQEVELEPYYEQVDAIFADPDFKAQAKNYDTLLDEIHHQELLAKRTAFDRERLVYMYQKKSKSLSALLARVQAPLASLETTTINRAGEKRLTAEQLSAGALPPEPS
;
A
#
# COMPACT_ATOMS: atom_id res chain seq x y z
N MET A 1 -10.28 -35.47 -75.36
CA MET A 1 -10.47 -34.51 -74.25
C MET A 1 -9.65 -35.01 -73.07
N SER A 2 -8.48 -34.43 -72.84
CA SER A 2 -7.65 -34.71 -71.65
C SER A 2 -8.09 -33.77 -70.53
N ASP A 3 -8.57 -34.34 -69.43
CA ASP A 3 -8.96 -33.62 -68.22
C ASP A 3 -7.72 -32.98 -67.58
N THR A 4 -7.66 -31.65 -67.59
CA THR A 4 -6.58 -30.82 -67.01
C THR A 4 -7.05 -30.14 -65.74
N THR A 5 -7.58 -30.90 -64.79
CA THR A 5 -7.91 -30.37 -63.46
C THR A 5 -6.64 -30.31 -62.59
N PRO A 6 -6.19 -29.12 -62.13
CA PRO A 6 -5.01 -29.01 -61.26
C PRO A 6 -5.30 -29.60 -59.88
N GLN A 7 -4.49 -30.56 -59.43
CA GLN A 7 -4.63 -31.14 -58.10
C GLN A 7 -4.29 -30.10 -57.02
N LEU A 8 -5.28 -29.79 -56.17
CA LEU A 8 -5.10 -28.92 -55.01
C LEU A 8 -4.16 -29.58 -53.99
N ALA A 9 -3.12 -28.87 -53.58
CA ALA A 9 -2.16 -29.35 -52.59
C ALA A 9 -2.85 -29.53 -51.22
N VAL A 10 -3.19 -30.78 -50.87
CA VAL A 10 -3.72 -31.13 -49.55
C VAL A 10 -2.58 -31.07 -48.54
N ARG A 11 -2.59 -30.05 -47.68
CA ARG A 11 -1.61 -29.91 -46.60
C ARG A 11 -2.00 -30.86 -45.47
N HIS A 12 -1.38 -32.04 -45.41
CA HIS A 12 -1.55 -32.95 -44.27
C HIS A 12 -0.98 -32.28 -43.00
N PRO A 13 -1.75 -32.18 -41.89
CA PRO A 13 -1.20 -31.73 -40.63
C PRO A 13 -0.15 -32.75 -40.17
N SER A 14 1.13 -32.35 -40.19
CA SER A 14 2.20 -33.16 -39.60
C SER A 14 1.94 -33.23 -38.09
N VAL A 15 1.53 -34.40 -37.62
CA VAL A 15 1.46 -34.69 -36.19
C VAL A 15 2.90 -34.74 -35.71
N ARG A 16 3.38 -33.63 -35.12
CA ARG A 16 4.69 -33.61 -34.44
C ARG A 16 4.63 -34.61 -33.30
N THR A 17 5.32 -35.73 -33.45
CA THR A 17 5.52 -36.70 -32.37
C THR A 17 6.40 -36.04 -31.32
N VAL A 18 5.79 -35.65 -30.19
CA VAL A 18 6.52 -35.09 -29.05
C VAL A 18 7.33 -36.21 -28.44
N THR A 19 8.66 -36.08 -28.39
CA THR A 19 9.53 -37.11 -27.80
C THR A 19 9.27 -37.19 -26.29
N GLY A 20 9.41 -38.38 -25.69
CA GLY A 20 9.19 -38.58 -24.25
C GLY A 20 10.06 -37.67 -23.36
N TRP A 21 11.25 -37.31 -23.85
CA TRP A 21 12.13 -36.33 -23.22
C TRP A 21 11.51 -34.93 -23.12
N THR A 22 10.82 -34.47 -24.16
CA THR A 22 10.13 -33.17 -24.13
C THR A 22 9.02 -33.18 -23.08
N ILE A 23 8.28 -34.28 -22.95
CA ILE A 23 7.23 -34.43 -21.93
C ILE A 23 7.85 -34.41 -20.52
N PHE A 24 8.94 -35.14 -20.32
CA PHE A 24 9.66 -35.17 -19.05
C PHE A 24 10.17 -33.79 -18.63
N PHE A 25 10.83 -33.05 -19.52
CA PHE A 25 11.31 -31.69 -19.21
C PHE A 25 10.16 -30.71 -18.98
N MET A 26 9.04 -30.84 -19.70
CA MET A 26 7.84 -30.03 -19.45
C MET A 26 7.22 -30.33 -18.08
N MET A 27 7.22 -31.59 -17.64
CA MET A 27 6.76 -31.97 -16.31
C MET A 27 7.70 -31.42 -15.23
N LEU A 28 9.01 -31.56 -15.42
CA LEU A 28 10.02 -31.04 -14.49
C LEU A 28 9.94 -29.51 -14.38
N LEU A 29 9.78 -28.80 -15.50
CA LEU A 29 9.59 -27.34 -15.51
C LEU A 29 8.34 -26.93 -14.72
N ARG A 30 7.22 -27.65 -14.87
CA ARG A 30 5.99 -27.38 -14.09
C ARG A 30 6.20 -27.59 -12.61
N ILE A 31 6.90 -28.66 -12.22
CA ILE A 31 7.21 -28.95 -10.82
C ILE A 31 8.16 -27.87 -10.25
N ALA A 32 9.18 -27.47 -11.01
CA ALA A 32 10.13 -26.44 -10.59
C ALA A 32 9.45 -25.07 -10.37
N ILE A 33 8.60 -24.64 -11.31
CA ILE A 33 7.83 -23.39 -11.18
C ILE A 33 6.85 -23.49 -10.00
N GLY A 34 6.15 -24.63 -9.85
CA GLY A 34 5.24 -24.87 -8.74
C GLY A 34 5.94 -24.85 -7.38
N TRP A 35 7.11 -25.47 -7.28
CA TRP A 35 7.94 -25.46 -6.08
C TRP A 35 8.42 -24.05 -5.72
N HIS A 36 8.83 -23.26 -6.71
CA HIS A 36 9.24 -21.87 -6.50
C HIS A 36 8.10 -21.02 -5.94
N PHE A 37 6.89 -21.11 -6.51
CA PHE A 37 5.72 -20.40 -5.98
C PHE A 37 5.27 -20.90 -4.60
N PHE A 38 5.38 -22.21 -4.34
CA PHE A 38 5.09 -22.77 -3.02
C PHE A 38 6.04 -22.23 -1.96
N TYR A 39 7.35 -22.22 -2.24
CA TYR A 39 8.36 -21.68 -1.35
C TYR A 39 8.14 -20.18 -1.07
N GLU A 40 7.92 -19.38 -2.11
CA GLU A 40 7.61 -17.96 -1.97
C GLU A 40 6.32 -17.71 -1.18
N GLY A 41 5.29 -18.55 -1.39
CA GLY A 41 4.04 -18.48 -0.64
C GLY A 41 4.22 -18.83 0.84
N ALA A 42 4.91 -19.93 1.14
CA ALA A 42 5.22 -20.35 2.50
C ALA A 42 6.10 -19.32 3.23
N TRP A 43 7.09 -18.75 2.54
CA TRP A 43 7.92 -17.68 3.06
C TRP A 43 7.10 -16.44 3.41
N LYS A 44 6.18 -16.01 2.55
CA LYS A 44 5.26 -14.88 2.84
C LYS A 44 4.33 -15.16 4.01
N LEU A 45 3.84 -16.38 4.17
CA LEU A 45 3.03 -16.78 5.33
C LEU A 45 3.82 -16.77 6.64
N SER A 46 5.13 -17.01 6.58
CA SER A 46 6.01 -16.97 7.75
C SER A 46 6.45 -15.56 8.17
N GLN A 47 6.22 -14.55 7.33
CA GLN A 47 6.57 -13.16 7.66
C GLN A 47 5.45 -12.52 8.51
N PRO A 48 5.77 -12.01 9.71
CA PRO A 48 4.77 -11.38 10.59
C PRO A 48 4.16 -10.11 9.97
N ASP A 49 4.89 -9.42 9.09
CA ASP A 49 4.47 -8.15 8.50
C ASP A 49 3.77 -8.30 7.13
N TRP A 50 3.59 -9.54 6.63
CA TRP A 50 3.00 -9.72 5.32
C TRP A 50 1.52 -9.31 5.31
N ARG A 51 1.18 -8.35 4.44
CA ARG A 51 -0.19 -7.85 4.27
C ARG A 51 -0.65 -8.00 2.83
N ALA A 52 -1.82 -8.59 2.62
CA ALA A 52 -2.48 -8.70 1.32
C ALA A 52 -3.13 -7.38 0.86
N THR A 53 -3.18 -6.37 1.73
CA THR A 53 -3.79 -5.05 1.52
C THR A 53 -3.48 -4.41 0.16
N PRO A 54 -2.21 -4.26 -0.28
CA PRO A 54 -1.92 -3.64 -1.58
C PRO A 54 -2.51 -4.42 -2.77
N TYR A 55 -2.52 -5.75 -2.70
CA TYR A 55 -3.10 -6.60 -3.74
C TYR A 55 -4.63 -6.45 -3.80
N LEU A 56 -5.27 -6.39 -2.64
CA LEU A 56 -6.73 -6.22 -2.53
C LEU A 56 -7.16 -4.82 -3.02
N LEU A 57 -6.38 -3.78 -2.73
CA LEU A 57 -6.65 -2.41 -3.20
C LEU A 57 -6.46 -2.25 -4.71
N ALA A 58 -5.48 -2.95 -5.28
CA ALA A 58 -5.19 -2.99 -6.71
C ALA A 58 -6.16 -3.86 -7.52
N SER A 59 -7.09 -4.56 -6.87
CA SER A 59 -8.09 -5.40 -7.56
C SER A 59 -8.91 -4.56 -8.57
N ALA A 60 -9.14 -5.15 -9.75
CA ALA A 60 -9.89 -4.54 -10.84
C ALA A 60 -11.03 -5.47 -11.30
N GLY A 61 -12.06 -4.87 -11.90
CA GLY A 61 -13.21 -5.61 -12.44
C GLY A 61 -14.43 -5.66 -11.50
N PRO A 62 -15.41 -6.51 -11.81
CA PRO A 62 -16.73 -6.49 -11.15
C PRO A 62 -16.68 -6.88 -9.67
N PHE A 63 -15.70 -7.68 -9.27
CA PHE A 63 -15.51 -8.12 -7.88
C PHE A 63 -14.63 -7.19 -7.04
N ARG A 64 -14.14 -6.08 -7.60
CA ARG A 64 -13.33 -5.09 -6.86
C ARG A 64 -13.98 -4.63 -5.54
N PRO A 65 -15.29 -4.33 -5.46
CA PRO A 65 -15.91 -3.92 -4.19
C PRO A 65 -15.76 -5.00 -3.11
N VAL A 66 -15.89 -6.27 -3.46
CA VAL A 66 -15.77 -7.40 -2.53
C VAL A 66 -14.37 -7.48 -1.94
N PHE A 67 -13.33 -7.36 -2.77
CA PHE A 67 -11.95 -7.37 -2.29
C PHE A 67 -11.61 -6.14 -1.43
N ARG A 68 -12.16 -4.97 -1.78
CA ARG A 68 -11.96 -3.75 -0.98
C ARG A 68 -12.66 -3.79 0.37
N MET A 69 -13.80 -4.50 0.49
CA MET A 69 -14.46 -4.74 1.77
C MET A 69 -13.63 -5.58 2.73
N MET A 70 -12.67 -6.38 2.23
CA MET A 70 -11.75 -7.15 3.08
C MET A 70 -10.63 -6.30 3.67
N VAL A 71 -10.43 -5.08 3.15
CA VAL A 71 -9.40 -4.15 3.62
C VAL A 71 -10.00 -3.21 4.66
N LYS A 72 -9.35 -3.07 5.81
CA LYS A 72 -9.69 -2.03 6.79
C LYS A 72 -9.32 -0.66 6.20
N ASP A 73 -10.29 0.23 6.15
CA ASP A 73 -10.14 1.62 5.70
C ASP A 73 -9.47 1.79 4.31
N PRO A 74 -10.06 1.23 3.23
CA PRO A 74 -9.44 1.21 1.90
C PRO A 74 -9.29 2.61 1.28
N ASP A 75 -10.06 3.58 1.79
CA ASP A 75 -10.11 4.96 1.32
C ASP A 75 -9.54 5.96 2.34
N GLY A 76 -9.02 5.51 3.49
CA GLY A 76 -8.45 6.41 4.49
C GLY A 76 -9.48 7.26 5.26
N LYS A 77 -10.78 6.96 5.16
CA LYS A 77 -11.85 7.71 5.85
C LYS A 77 -11.68 7.67 7.36
N GLU A 78 -11.27 6.53 7.91
CA GLU A 78 -11.07 6.41 9.36
C GLU A 78 -9.88 7.24 9.83
N ARG A 79 -8.81 7.25 9.05
CA ARG A 79 -7.56 7.94 9.37
C ARG A 79 -7.59 9.44 9.13
N LEU A 80 -8.55 9.94 8.35
CA LEU A 80 -8.59 11.35 7.93
C LEU A 80 -9.86 12.09 8.32
N LEU A 81 -11.02 11.42 8.28
CA LEU A 81 -12.33 12.09 8.32
C LEU A 81 -13.07 11.86 9.64
N LYS A 82 -12.83 10.74 10.32
CA LYS A 82 -13.46 10.48 11.62
C LYS A 82 -12.99 11.51 12.64
N ASN A 83 -13.88 11.94 13.52
CA ASN A 83 -13.55 12.80 14.66
C ASN A 83 -12.49 12.18 15.59
N THR A 84 -12.39 10.85 15.62
CA THR A 84 -11.36 10.10 16.35
C THR A 84 -10.03 10.03 15.62
N ALA A 85 -9.91 10.53 14.39
CA ALA A 85 -8.69 10.42 13.58
C ALA A 85 -7.51 11.10 14.29
N ALA A 86 -7.70 12.33 14.77
CA ALA A 86 -6.66 13.06 15.50
C ALA A 86 -6.15 12.26 16.72
N GLN A 87 -7.08 11.70 17.51
CA GLN A 87 -6.74 10.89 18.66
C GLN A 87 -5.99 9.61 18.26
N ALA A 88 -6.44 8.90 17.22
CA ALA A 88 -5.78 7.69 16.75
C ALA A 88 -4.33 7.95 16.30
N HIS A 89 -4.06 9.09 15.66
CA HIS A 89 -2.69 9.48 15.30
C HIS A 89 -1.84 9.85 16.51
N LYS A 90 -2.43 10.48 17.53
CA LYS A 90 -1.74 10.70 18.80
C LYS A 90 -1.42 9.42 19.53
N ASP A 91 -2.37 8.48 19.58
CA ASP A 91 -2.18 7.18 20.20
C ASP A 91 -1.05 6.41 19.51
N HIS A 92 -1.03 6.41 18.18
CA HIS A 92 0.04 5.82 17.40
C HIS A 92 1.40 6.52 17.64
N LEU A 93 1.42 7.85 17.68
CA LEU A 93 2.64 8.62 17.99
C LEU A 93 3.15 8.29 19.40
N LYS A 94 2.24 8.08 20.36
CA LYS A 94 2.56 7.67 21.72
C LYS A 94 3.15 6.27 21.78
N GLU A 95 2.54 5.31 21.11
CA GLU A 95 3.07 3.94 21.02
C GLU A 95 4.47 3.94 20.39
N ARG A 96 4.66 4.73 19.32
CA ARG A 96 5.96 4.87 18.71
C ARG A 96 6.96 5.46 19.68
N TYR A 97 6.61 6.57 20.31
CA TYR A 97 7.43 7.24 21.32
C TYR A 97 7.86 6.28 22.44
N GLU A 98 6.95 5.50 23.01
CA GLU A 98 7.27 4.52 24.06
C GLU A 98 8.23 3.44 23.56
N ALA A 99 8.10 3.01 22.29
CA ALA A 99 9.05 2.08 21.68
C ALA A 99 10.46 2.71 21.56
N ILE A 100 10.56 3.99 21.16
CA ILE A 100 11.83 4.73 21.10
C ILE A 100 12.43 4.86 22.50
N LYS A 101 11.63 5.30 23.47
CA LYS A 101 12.03 5.47 24.87
C LYS A 101 12.57 4.19 25.47
N LYS A 102 11.90 3.06 25.25
CA LYS A 102 12.34 1.75 25.73
C LYS A 102 13.61 1.27 25.04
N HIS A 103 13.72 1.48 23.73
CA HIS A 103 14.86 1.00 22.93
C HIS A 103 16.14 1.77 23.24
N TYR A 104 16.05 3.10 23.28
CA TYR A 104 17.21 3.98 23.50
C TYR A 104 17.40 4.42 24.95
N LYS A 105 16.50 4.08 25.87
CA LYS A 105 16.55 4.52 27.28
C LYS A 105 16.76 6.03 27.38
N LEU A 106 15.82 6.78 26.80
CA LEU A 106 15.89 8.24 26.72
C LEU A 106 15.97 8.88 28.12
N THR A 107 16.65 10.02 28.22
CA THR A 107 16.75 10.81 29.46
C THR A 107 15.57 11.77 29.60
N ASN A 108 15.27 12.23 30.83
CA ASN A 108 14.18 13.18 31.09
C ASN A 108 14.25 14.46 30.22
N GLU A 109 15.46 14.94 29.90
CA GLU A 109 15.64 16.11 29.03
C GLU A 109 15.29 15.82 27.56
N GLN A 110 15.55 14.61 27.08
CA GLN A 110 15.17 14.14 25.75
C GLN A 110 13.66 13.89 25.66
N GLU A 111 13.01 13.55 26.77
CA GLU A 111 11.55 13.34 26.82
C GLU A 111 10.76 14.64 26.64
N VAL A 112 11.14 15.72 27.32
CA VAL A 112 10.48 17.04 27.22
C VAL A 112 10.54 17.62 25.80
N GLU A 113 11.59 17.29 25.04
CA GLU A 113 11.78 17.78 23.68
C GLU A 113 10.79 17.18 22.66
N LEU A 114 10.16 16.06 23.02
CA LEU A 114 9.27 15.30 22.14
C LEU A 114 7.77 15.58 22.40
N GLU A 115 7.45 16.36 23.43
CA GLU A 115 6.09 16.82 23.74
C GLU A 115 5.42 17.67 22.63
N PRO A 116 6.09 18.60 21.92
CA PRO A 116 5.42 19.44 20.93
C PRO A 116 4.93 18.69 19.68
N TYR A 117 5.36 17.44 19.44
CA TYR A 117 4.87 16.65 18.30
C TYR A 117 3.40 16.23 18.49
N TYR A 118 2.94 16.04 19.73
CA TYR A 118 1.53 15.75 20.01
C TYR A 118 0.63 16.95 19.68
N GLU A 119 1.06 18.15 20.05
CA GLU A 119 0.36 19.41 19.77
C GLU A 119 0.30 19.71 18.26
N GLN A 120 1.34 19.32 17.51
CA GLN A 120 1.33 19.44 16.04
C GLN A 120 0.22 18.63 15.40
N VAL A 121 -0.11 17.44 15.93
CA VAL A 121 -1.22 16.62 15.41
C VAL A 121 -2.53 17.39 15.55
N ASP A 122 -2.81 17.97 16.72
CA ASP A 122 -4.02 18.79 16.92
C ASP A 122 -4.05 20.00 15.99
N ALA A 123 -2.92 20.69 15.85
CA ALA A 123 -2.82 21.84 14.95
C ALA A 123 -3.17 21.47 13.51
N ILE A 124 -2.72 20.30 13.02
CA ILE A 124 -3.04 19.82 11.66
C ILE A 124 -4.54 19.56 11.52
N PHE A 125 -5.16 18.86 12.47
CA PHE A 125 -6.59 18.55 12.41
C PHE A 125 -7.47 19.78 12.70
N ALA A 126 -6.95 20.79 13.39
CA ALA A 126 -7.63 22.06 13.63
C ALA A 126 -7.57 23.01 12.43
N ASP A 127 -6.54 22.89 11.59
CA ASP A 127 -6.28 23.75 10.42
C ASP A 127 -7.49 23.81 9.46
N PRO A 128 -8.02 25.03 9.17
CA PRO A 128 -9.07 25.23 8.17
C PRO A 128 -8.73 24.64 6.80
N ASP A 129 -7.47 24.74 6.35
CA ASP A 129 -7.07 24.25 5.03
C ASP A 129 -7.10 22.73 4.97
N PHE A 130 -6.65 22.06 6.03
CA PHE A 130 -6.73 20.61 6.15
C PHE A 130 -8.19 20.14 6.15
N LYS A 131 -9.06 20.80 6.93
CA LYS A 131 -10.51 20.50 6.95
C LYS A 131 -11.15 20.68 5.57
N ALA A 132 -10.78 21.73 4.84
CA ALA A 132 -11.28 21.98 3.50
C ALA A 132 -10.81 20.90 2.51
N GLN A 133 -9.53 20.51 2.56
CA GLN A 133 -8.98 19.44 1.73
C GLN A 133 -9.62 18.07 2.05
N ALA A 134 -9.80 17.77 3.33
CA ALA A 134 -10.46 16.55 3.79
C ALA A 134 -11.93 16.49 3.34
N LYS A 135 -12.66 17.61 3.40
CA LYS A 135 -14.02 17.70 2.87
C LYS A 135 -14.05 17.49 1.36
N ASN A 136 -13.17 18.15 0.61
CA ASN A 136 -13.05 17.98 -0.84
C ASN A 136 -12.71 16.53 -1.22
N TYR A 137 -11.91 15.87 -0.38
CA TYR A 137 -11.58 14.46 -0.54
C TYR A 137 -12.81 13.56 -0.36
N ASP A 138 -13.61 13.80 0.68
CA ASP A 138 -14.85 13.04 0.92
C ASP A 138 -15.84 13.20 -0.25
N THR A 139 -16.05 14.44 -0.73
CA THR A 139 -16.86 14.70 -1.93
C THR A 139 -16.35 13.94 -3.15
N LEU A 140 -15.02 13.90 -3.36
CA LEU A 140 -14.42 13.16 -4.48
C LEU A 140 -14.68 11.65 -4.37
N LEU A 141 -14.70 11.09 -3.16
CA LEU A 141 -15.03 9.67 -2.96
C LEU A 141 -16.48 9.37 -3.34
N ASP A 142 -17.40 10.25 -2.96
CA ASP A 142 -18.82 10.11 -3.30
C ASP A 142 -19.04 10.25 -4.83
N GLU A 143 -18.34 11.19 -5.47
CA GLU A 143 -18.33 11.34 -6.93
C GLU A 143 -17.84 10.07 -7.62
N ILE A 144 -16.72 9.50 -7.17
CA ILE A 144 -16.18 8.26 -7.71
C ILE A 144 -17.19 7.12 -7.54
N HIS A 145 -17.76 6.96 -6.35
CA HIS A 145 -18.71 5.89 -6.09
C HIS A 145 -19.95 5.99 -6.99
N HIS A 146 -20.49 7.20 -7.14
CA HIS A 146 -21.63 7.44 -8.04
C HIS A 146 -21.27 7.14 -9.50
N GLN A 147 -20.08 7.54 -9.95
CA GLN A 147 -19.61 7.27 -11.32
C GLN A 147 -19.36 5.78 -11.57
N GLU A 148 -18.87 5.03 -10.59
CA GLU A 148 -18.70 3.58 -10.68
C GLU A 148 -20.04 2.86 -10.87
N LEU A 149 -21.11 3.32 -10.20
CA LEU A 149 -22.46 2.77 -10.37
C LEU A 149 -23.06 3.11 -11.74
N LEU A 150 -22.76 4.30 -12.25
CA LEU A 150 -23.21 4.78 -13.55
C LEU A 150 -22.37 4.29 -14.73
N ALA A 151 -21.19 3.69 -14.48
CA ALA A 151 -20.21 3.29 -15.48
C ALA A 151 -20.73 2.19 -16.42
N LYS A 152 -21.62 2.58 -17.31
CA LYS A 152 -22.09 1.82 -18.45
C LYS A 152 -21.79 2.63 -19.70
N ARG A 153 -20.81 2.11 -20.46
CA ARG A 153 -20.79 1.98 -21.94
C ARG A 153 -19.90 2.90 -22.79
N THR A 154 -19.23 3.94 -22.29
CA THR A 154 -18.34 4.75 -23.18
C THR A 154 -16.85 4.69 -22.81
N ALA A 155 -15.97 4.94 -23.79
CA ALA A 155 -14.53 5.09 -23.56
C ALA A 155 -14.22 6.31 -22.68
N PHE A 156 -14.96 7.41 -22.89
CA PHE A 156 -14.84 8.65 -22.13
C PHE A 156 -15.11 8.45 -20.63
N ASP A 157 -16.16 7.71 -20.27
CA ASP A 157 -16.47 7.46 -18.85
C ASP A 157 -15.37 6.66 -18.14
N ARG A 158 -14.71 5.74 -18.87
CA ARG A 158 -13.56 4.98 -18.37
C ARG A 158 -12.35 5.87 -18.13
N GLU A 159 -12.01 6.73 -19.09
CA GLU A 159 -10.92 7.71 -18.95
C GLU A 159 -11.18 8.68 -17.79
N ARG A 160 -12.41 9.16 -17.66
CA ARG A 160 -12.83 10.04 -16.56
C ARG A 160 -12.68 9.35 -15.20
N LEU A 161 -13.09 8.09 -15.07
CA LEU A 161 -12.90 7.32 -13.84
C LEU A 161 -11.41 7.12 -13.51
N VAL A 162 -10.58 6.82 -14.51
CA VAL A 162 -9.12 6.70 -14.32
C VAL A 162 -8.54 8.01 -13.79
N TYR A 163 -8.91 9.14 -14.38
CA TYR A 163 -8.51 10.47 -13.91
C TYR A 163 -8.96 10.72 -12.46
N MET A 164 -10.20 10.38 -12.11
CA MET A 164 -10.70 10.53 -10.75
C MET A 164 -9.94 9.67 -9.73
N TYR A 165 -9.58 8.43 -10.07
CA TYR A 165 -8.74 7.60 -9.20
C TYR A 165 -7.34 8.16 -9.01
N GLN A 166 -6.73 8.73 -10.06
CA GLN A 166 -5.44 9.41 -9.93
C GLN A 166 -5.56 10.62 -9.00
N LYS A 167 -6.62 11.43 -9.16
CA LYS A 167 -6.91 12.56 -8.27
C LYS A 167 -7.11 12.10 -6.83
N LYS A 168 -7.85 11.01 -6.61
CA LYS A 168 -8.06 10.39 -5.30
C LYS A 168 -6.73 9.94 -4.67
N SER A 169 -5.89 9.24 -5.43
CA SER A 169 -4.59 8.78 -4.93
C SER A 169 -3.72 9.95 -4.50
N LYS A 170 -3.70 11.03 -5.31
CA LYS A 170 -2.90 12.23 -5.03
C LYS A 170 -3.40 13.00 -3.80
N SER A 171 -4.72 13.17 -3.66
CA SER A 171 -5.30 13.86 -2.50
C SER A 171 -5.12 13.04 -1.22
N LEU A 172 -5.34 11.73 -1.28
CA LEU A 172 -5.08 10.82 -0.17
C LEU A 172 -3.62 10.88 0.27
N SER A 173 -2.67 10.79 -0.68
CA SER A 173 -1.24 10.85 -0.34
C SER A 173 -0.84 12.19 0.27
N ALA A 174 -1.41 13.30 -0.19
CA ALA A 174 -1.12 14.63 0.35
C ALA A 174 -1.66 14.79 1.78
N LEU A 175 -2.90 14.36 2.02
CA LEU A 175 -3.51 14.39 3.36
C LEU A 175 -2.76 13.50 4.34
N LEU A 176 -2.43 12.26 3.94
CA LEU A 176 -1.66 11.35 4.77
C LEU A 176 -0.25 11.87 5.05
N ALA A 177 0.44 12.44 4.06
CA ALA A 177 1.76 13.01 4.27
C ALA A 177 1.75 14.11 5.33
N ARG A 178 0.70 14.94 5.36
CA ARG A 178 0.55 16.00 6.36
C ARG A 178 0.32 15.42 7.75
N VAL A 179 -0.56 14.43 7.86
CA VAL A 179 -0.92 13.79 9.14
C VAL A 179 0.22 12.93 9.70
N GLN A 180 1.03 12.31 8.83
CA GLN A 180 2.19 11.51 9.21
C GLN A 180 3.46 12.35 9.44
N ALA A 181 3.45 13.64 9.11
CA ALA A 181 4.62 14.50 9.27
C ALA A 181 5.14 14.61 10.73
N PRO A 182 4.28 14.73 11.77
CA PRO A 182 4.74 14.73 13.17
C PRO A 182 5.46 13.43 13.54
N LEU A 183 4.97 12.29 13.05
CA LEU A 183 5.60 10.99 13.29
C LEU A 183 6.97 10.88 12.60
N ALA A 184 7.04 11.22 11.31
CA ALA A 184 8.29 11.20 10.55
C ALA A 184 9.33 12.18 11.12
N SER A 185 8.88 13.35 11.60
CA SER A 185 9.75 14.33 12.25
C SER A 185 10.24 13.86 13.62
N LEU A 186 9.42 13.14 14.40
CA LEU A 186 9.85 12.48 15.63
C LEU A 186 10.95 11.44 15.37
N GLU A 187 10.79 10.58 14.36
CA GLU A 187 11.81 9.58 14.01
C GLU A 187 13.09 10.22 13.48
N THR A 188 12.99 11.20 12.59
CA THR A 188 14.17 11.88 12.07
C THR A 188 14.88 12.69 13.14
N THR A 189 14.16 13.29 14.09
CA THR A 189 14.76 14.05 15.19
C THR A 189 15.49 13.12 16.15
N THR A 190 14.92 11.95 16.45
CA THR A 190 15.56 10.95 17.30
C THR A 190 16.82 10.35 16.65
N ILE A 191 16.82 10.11 15.33
CA ILE A 191 17.97 9.50 14.62
C ILE A 191 19.05 10.52 14.21
N ASN A 192 18.68 11.67 13.63
CA ASN A 192 19.58 12.48 12.80
C ASN A 192 20.02 13.82 13.42
N ARG A 193 19.43 14.31 14.52
CA ARG A 193 19.69 15.69 14.98
C ARG A 193 21.17 15.88 15.32
N ALA A 194 21.77 16.99 14.90
CA ALA A 194 23.13 17.41 15.23
C ALA A 194 23.18 18.37 16.43
N GLY A 195 23.86 17.98 17.52
CA GLY A 195 24.08 18.84 18.70
C GLY A 195 24.19 18.09 20.03
N GLU A 196 24.26 18.85 21.13
CA GLU A 196 24.48 18.41 22.52
C GLU A 196 23.39 17.47 23.10
N LYS A 197 22.24 17.34 22.43
CA LYS A 197 21.08 16.53 22.87
C LYS A 197 20.84 15.25 22.04
N ARG A 198 21.86 14.82 21.30
CA ARG A 198 21.84 13.59 20.50
C ARG A 198 21.61 12.35 21.36
N LEU A 199 21.10 11.28 20.73
CA LEU A 199 21.33 9.93 21.24
C LEU A 199 22.84 9.74 21.46
N THR A 200 23.23 9.30 22.65
CA THR A 200 24.65 9.07 22.96
C THR A 200 25.19 7.91 22.11
N ALA A 201 26.51 7.83 21.97
CA ALA A 201 27.15 6.72 21.24
C ALA A 201 26.74 5.35 21.83
N GLU A 202 26.53 5.27 23.13
CA GLU A 202 26.02 4.08 23.82
C GLU A 202 24.56 3.78 23.46
N GLN A 203 23.70 4.79 23.37
CA GLN A 203 22.31 4.60 22.95
C GLN A 203 22.24 4.14 21.49
N LEU A 204 23.06 4.70 20.59
CA LEU A 204 23.14 4.29 19.19
C LEU A 204 23.64 2.85 19.02
N SER A 205 24.40 2.32 19.99
CA SER A 205 24.83 0.92 19.97
C SER A 205 23.68 -0.08 20.12
N ALA A 206 22.50 0.36 20.61
CA ALA A 206 21.29 -0.46 20.64
C ALA A 206 20.76 -0.84 19.24
N GLY A 207 21.31 -0.23 18.19
CA GLY A 207 20.98 -0.54 16.79
C GLY A 207 19.77 0.23 16.27
N ALA A 208 19.28 -0.22 15.11
CA ALA A 208 18.15 0.41 14.44
C ALA A 208 16.88 0.38 15.30
N LEU A 209 16.02 1.39 15.13
CA LEU A 209 14.69 1.42 15.73
C LEU A 209 13.92 0.14 15.37
N PRO A 210 13.17 -0.43 16.33
CA PRO A 210 12.26 -1.53 16.01
C PRO A 210 11.24 -1.08 14.94
N PRO A 211 10.68 -2.01 14.14
CA PRO A 211 9.62 -1.68 13.20
C PRO A 211 8.41 -1.04 13.92
N GLU A 212 7.59 -0.29 13.17
CA GLU A 212 6.36 0.29 13.73
C GLU A 212 5.45 -0.82 14.28
N PRO A 213 4.77 -0.58 15.41
CA PRO A 213 3.75 -1.50 15.90
C PRO A 213 2.65 -1.64 14.84
N SER A 214 2.33 -2.89 14.50
CA SER A 214 1.47 -3.27 13.39
C SER A 214 -0.01 -2.96 13.59
#